data_AF-A0A1F9TI31-F1
#
_entry.id   AF-A0A1F9TI31-F1
#
_cell.length_a   1.000
_cell.length_b   1.000
_cell.length_c   1.000
_cell.angle_alpha   90.00
_cell.angle_beta   90.00
_cell.angle_gamma   90.00
#
_symmetry.space_group_name_H-M   'P 1'
#
loop_
_entity.id
_entity.type
_entity.pdbx_description
1 polymer ?
#
loop_
_entity_poly.entity_id
_entity_poly.type
_entity_poly.pdbx_seq_one_letter_code
_entity_poly.pdbx_strand_id
1 'polypeptide(L)' 'MGTPGYDSAPDSLTATEIKVMALLGKGQSNKEIAATLNCSVKTVKNHLNSIFQKLGVNNRTEAVVRAIEKGLISPEDGR' A
#
# COMPACT_ATOMS: atom_id res chain seq x y z
N MET A 1 -8.88 13.04 20.82
CA MET A 1 -8.83 13.25 19.36
C MET A 1 -8.61 11.91 18.70
N GLY A 2 -9.50 11.48 17.78
CA GLY A 2 -9.26 10.29 16.96
C GLY A 2 -10.44 9.34 16.72
N THR A 3 -11.64 9.84 16.41
CA THR A 3 -12.65 9.12 15.61
C THR A 3 -13.33 10.15 14.70
N PRO A 4 -14.02 9.79 13.59
CA PRO A 4 -14.31 8.46 13.02
C PRO A 4 -14.08 8.39 11.49
N GLY A 5 -14.22 7.22 10.86
CA GLY A 5 -14.37 7.14 9.39
C GLY A 5 -13.70 5.93 8.74
N TYR A 6 -14.31 4.75 8.89
CA TYR A 6 -14.23 3.73 7.84
C TYR A 6 -15.07 4.25 6.67
N ASP A 7 -14.51 5.17 5.87
CA ASP A 7 -15.12 5.58 4.62
C ASP A 7 -15.05 4.38 3.68
N SER A 8 -16.16 3.68 3.59
CA SER A 8 -16.44 2.66 2.59
C SER A 8 -16.55 3.32 1.21
N ALA A 9 -15.44 3.83 0.69
CA ALA A 9 -15.27 4.03 -0.72
C ALA A 9 -14.78 2.71 -1.32
N PRO A 10 -15.48 2.09 -2.29
CA PRO A 10 -15.05 0.86 -2.95
C PRO A 10 -13.70 1.01 -3.69
N ASP A 11 -13.23 2.25 -3.87
CA ASP A 11 -11.97 2.62 -4.51
C ASP A 11 -10.80 2.87 -3.53
N SER A 12 -11.03 2.75 -2.22
CA SER A 12 -10.01 2.98 -1.20
C SER A 12 -9.30 1.70 -0.78
N LEU A 13 -7.97 1.77 -0.71
CA LEU A 13 -7.15 0.69 -0.17
C LEU A 13 -7.49 0.45 1.31
N THR A 14 -7.47 -0.82 1.73
CA THR A 14 -7.61 -1.16 3.14
C THR A 14 -6.40 -0.65 3.94
N ALA A 15 -6.55 -0.53 5.26
CA ALA A 15 -5.47 -0.10 6.14
C ALA A 15 -4.19 -0.95 5.99
N THR A 16 -4.33 -2.26 5.74
CA THR A 16 -3.18 -3.15 5.47
C THR A 16 -2.54 -2.84 4.13
N GLU A 17 -3.33 -2.62 3.09
CA GLU A 17 -2.86 -2.27 1.75
C GLU A 17 -2.11 -0.94 1.72
N ILE A 18 -2.62 0.07 2.45
CA ILE A 18 -1.96 1.36 2.63
C ILE A 18 -0.60 1.19 3.33
N LYS A 19 -0.55 0.38 4.40
CA LYS A 19 0.72 0.07 5.09
C LYS A 19 1.70 -0.62 4.14
N VAL A 20 1.27 -1.61 3.37
CA VAL A 20 2.12 -2.27 2.36
C VAL A 20 2.66 -1.22 1.38
N MET A 21 1.82 -0.31 0.89
CA MET A 21 2.22 0.75 -0.04
C MET A 21 3.21 1.74 0.57
N ALA A 22 3.01 2.16 1.81
CA ALA A 22 3.89 3.09 2.50
C ALA A 22 5.30 2.50 2.70
N LEU A 23 5.37 1.26 3.20
CA LEU A 23 6.64 0.54 3.38
C LEU A 23 7.33 0.28 2.03
N LEU A 24 6.56 -0.02 0.98
CA LEU A 24 7.08 -0.20 -0.37
C LEU A 24 7.61 1.11 -0.97
N GLY A 25 6.93 2.23 -0.70
CA GLY A 25 7.40 3.57 -1.02
C GLY A 25 8.77 3.81 -0.43
N LYS A 26 8.95 3.45 0.87
CA LYS A 26 10.21 3.60 1.62
C LYS A 26 11.39 2.77 1.10
N GLY A 27 11.19 2.05 -0.01
CA GLY A 27 12.19 1.17 -0.59
C GLY A 27 12.32 -0.17 0.14
N GLN A 28 11.44 -0.49 1.09
CA GLN A 28 11.52 -1.76 1.80
C GLN A 28 11.23 -2.93 0.87
N SER A 29 11.95 -4.02 1.10
CA SER A 29 11.73 -5.25 0.33
C SER A 29 10.46 -5.97 0.78
N ASN A 30 9.84 -6.75 -0.10
CA ASN A 30 8.65 -7.56 0.23
C ASN A 30 8.84 -8.45 1.48
N LYS A 31 10.09 -8.87 1.76
CA LYS A 31 10.46 -9.64 2.95
C LYS A 31 10.44 -8.82 4.23
N GLU A 32 10.85 -7.56 4.17
CA GLU A 32 10.78 -6.64 5.30
C GLU A 32 9.34 -6.22 5.56
N ILE A 33 8.59 -5.89 4.51
CA ILE A 33 7.15 -5.60 4.59
C ILE A 33 6.41 -6.76 5.24
N ALA A 34 6.74 -8.00 4.84
CA ALA A 34 6.21 -9.22 5.42
C ALA A 34 6.53 -9.32 6.91
N ALA A 35 7.79 -9.09 7.31
CA ALA A 35 8.19 -9.09 8.72
C ALA A 35 7.46 -8.00 9.54
N THR A 36 7.35 -6.77 9.01
CA THR A 36 6.65 -5.66 9.66
C THR A 36 5.17 -5.94 9.85
N LEU A 37 4.52 -6.56 8.86
CA LEU A 37 3.09 -6.88 8.90
C LEU A 37 2.78 -8.25 9.53
N ASN A 38 3.80 -8.95 10.07
CA ASN A 38 3.67 -10.32 10.57
C ASN A 38 2.99 -11.26 9.57
N CYS A 39 3.28 -11.08 8.27
CA CYS A 39 2.73 -11.84 7.17
C CYS A 39 3.83 -12.57 6.39
N SER A 40 3.46 -13.50 5.52
CA SER A 40 4.40 -14.12 4.59
C SER A 40 4.62 -13.25 3.35
N VAL A 41 5.79 -13.37 2.72
CA VAL A 41 6.11 -12.71 1.44
C VAL A 41 5.06 -13.02 0.37
N LYS A 42 4.51 -14.24 0.37
CA LYS A 42 3.42 -14.66 -0.51
C LYS A 42 2.15 -13.83 -0.27
N THR A 43 1.79 -13.60 0.99
CA THR A 43 0.65 -12.75 1.38
C THR A 43 0.89 -11.30 0.95
N VAL A 44 2.10 -10.76 1.13
CA VAL A 44 2.45 -9.42 0.65
C VAL A 44 2.30 -9.32 -0.87
N LYS A 45 2.79 -10.30 -1.63
CA LYS A 45 2.58 -10.35 -3.10
C LYS A 45 1.09 -10.39 -3.46
N ASN A 46 0.27 -11.11 -2.69
CA ASN A 46 -1.16 -11.18 -2.91
C ASN A 46 -1.82 -9.82 -2.64
N HIS A 47 -1.45 -9.14 -1.56
CA HIS A 47 -1.87 -7.77 -1.29
C HIS A 47 -1.44 -6.83 -2.41
N LEU A 48 -0.17 -6.85 -2.83
CA LEU A 48 0.31 -6.05 -3.96
C LEU A 48 -0.50 -6.27 -5.21
N ASN A 49 -0.85 -7.51 -5.56
CA ASN A 49 -1.69 -7.78 -6.71
C ASN A 49 -3.09 -7.17 -6.56
N SER A 50 -3.73 -7.33 -5.41
CA SER A 50 -5.03 -6.67 -5.14
C SER A 50 -4.94 -5.15 -5.22
N ILE A 51 -3.86 -4.57 -4.68
CA ILE A 51 -3.58 -3.14 -4.72
C ILE A 51 -3.40 -2.68 -6.16
N PHE A 52 -2.60 -3.41 -6.95
CA PHE A 52 -2.34 -3.13 -8.35
C PHE A 52 -3.62 -3.16 -9.20
N GLN A 53 -4.49 -4.13 -8.96
CA GLN A 53 -5.80 -4.23 -9.59
C GLN A 53 -6.70 -3.03 -9.22
N LYS A 54 -6.73 -2.63 -7.94
CA LYS A 54 -7.51 -1.48 -7.47
C LYS A 54 -6.99 -0.14 -8.00
N LEU A 55 -5.68 0.04 -8.09
CA LEU A 55 -5.05 1.25 -8.62
C LEU A 55 -4.96 1.29 -10.14
N GLY A 56 -5.16 0.14 -10.82
CA GLY A 56 -4.99 0.01 -12.25
C GLY A 56 -3.54 0.18 -12.70
N VAL A 57 -2.59 -0.36 -11.94
CA VAL A 57 -1.14 -0.25 -12.17
C VAL A 57 -0.53 -1.64 -12.31
N ASN A 58 0.63 -1.74 -12.97
CA ASN A 58 1.29 -3.04 -13.20
C ASN A 58 2.66 -3.15 -12.51
N ASN A 59 3.22 -2.02 -12.10
CA ASN A 59 4.57 -1.94 -11.53
C ASN A 59 4.58 -1.35 -10.14
N ARG A 60 5.55 -1.79 -9.32
CA ARG A 60 5.77 -1.25 -7.97
C ARG A 60 5.92 0.27 -7.94
N THR A 61 6.62 0.84 -8.93
CA THR A 61 6.88 2.28 -9.03
C THR A 61 5.61 3.03 -9.40
N GLU A 62 4.89 2.56 -10.42
CA GLU A 62 3.58 3.13 -10.78
C GLU A 62 2.61 3.07 -9.62
N ALA A 63 2.64 1.99 -8.84
CA ALA A 63 1.76 1.85 -7.70
C ALA A 63 2.08 2.84 -6.58
N VAL A 64 3.36 3.11 -6.30
CA VAL A 64 3.77 4.16 -5.35
C VAL A 64 3.35 5.53 -5.86
N VAL A 65 3.64 5.86 -7.12
CA VAL A 65 3.27 7.14 -7.73
C VAL A 65 1.76 7.33 -7.66
N ARG A 66 0.99 6.32 -8.07
CA ARG A 66 -0.48 6.39 -8.07
C ARG A 66 -1.07 6.45 -6.67
N ALA A 67 -0.44 5.79 -5.70
CA ALA A 67 -0.83 5.88 -4.29
C ALA A 67 -0.55 7.29 -3.73
N ILE A 68 0.55 7.94 -4.11
CA ILE A 68 0.83 9.34 -3.76
C ILE A 68 -0.17 10.29 -4.45
N GLU A 69 -0.42 10.11 -5.75
CA GLU A 69 -1.39 10.92 -6.52
C GLU A 69 -2.80 10.84 -5.94
N LYS A 70 -3.21 9.67 -5.46
CA LYS A 70 -4.50 9.47 -4.79
C LYS A 70 -4.50 9.92 -3.32
N GLY A 71 -3.37 10.38 -2.77
CA GLY A 71 -3.25 10.80 -1.38
C GLY A 71 -3.34 9.65 -0.37
N LEU A 72 -3.05 8.41 -0.81
CA LEU A 72 -3.13 7.20 0.02
C LEU A 72 -1.87 7.01 0.88
N ILE A 73 -0.71 7.48 0.39
CA ILE A 73 0.57 7.48 1.12
C ILE A 73 1.26 8.83 0.94
N SER A 74 2.11 9.19 1.89
CA SER A 74 2.82 10.47 1.87
C SER A 74 4.01 10.42 0.91
N PRO A 75 4.37 11.54 0.25
CA PRO A 75 5.54 11.59 -0.65
C PRO A 75 6.87 11.39 0.08
N GLU A 76 6.91 11.59 1.40
CA GLU A 76 8.05 11.23 2.26
C GLU A 76 8.29 9.72 2.34
N ASP A 77 7.26 8.90 2.13
CA ASP A 77 7.45 7.46 2.03
C ASP A 77 8.15 7.12 0.70
N GLY A 78 7.88 7.79 -0.41
CA GLY A 78 8.40 7.43 -1.74
C GLY A 78 9.75 8.05 -2.17
N ARG A 79 10.50 8.68 -1.26
CA ARG A 79 11.69 9.49 -1.59
C ARG A 79 13.01 8.71 -1.60
#